data_AF-L8FNX6-F1
#
_entry.id   AF-L8FNX6-F1
#
_cell.length_a   1.000
_cell.length_b   1.000
_cell.length_c   1.000
_cell.angle_alpha   90.00
_cell.angle_beta   90.00
_cell.angle_gamma   90.00
#
_symmetry.space_group_name_H-M   'P 1'
#
loop_
_entity.id
_entity.type
_entity.pdbx_description
1 polymer ?
#
loop_
_entity_poly.entity_id
_entity_poly.type
_entity_poly.pdbx_seq_one_letter_code
_entity_poly.pdbx_strand_id
1 'polypeptide(L)'
;MRMTLSPKTSQHRFTPPSTIQTAIDELTSLIEAHPAYPSAYNNRAQALRLLHGSDLTVASANESAIMTDLAEAIRLCTPTTTGLQADILAKAYTQRGAVLLLTSTTMRTLETDSSKSEGAVQVQVLGSKSADEVEEMARADFREGKRWGGEVAGEMDVKMNPVRKLCGEIVREAMVRDLRESGVLPAED
;
A
#
# COMPACT_ATOMS: atom_id res chain seq x y z
N MET A 1 31.97 -37.20 -4.88
CA MET A 1 32.13 -35.72 -4.88
C MET A 1 30.79 -35.12 -4.45
N ARG A 2 30.60 -34.88 -3.15
CA ARG A 2 29.36 -34.25 -2.61
C ARG A 2 29.59 -32.74 -2.60
N MET A 3 28.91 -32.01 -3.48
CA MET A 3 28.83 -30.55 -3.42
C MET A 3 27.92 -30.17 -2.26
N THR A 4 28.51 -29.72 -1.16
CA THR A 4 27.79 -29.06 -0.06
C THR A 4 27.52 -27.62 -0.47
N LEU A 5 26.28 -27.31 -0.85
CA LEU A 5 25.79 -25.95 -0.98
C LEU A 5 25.61 -25.37 0.43
N SER A 6 26.49 -24.45 0.81
CA SER A 6 26.30 -23.65 2.02
C SER A 6 25.11 -22.70 1.83
N PRO A 7 24.21 -22.54 2.82
CA PRO A 7 23.11 -21.60 2.72
C PRO A 7 23.66 -20.16 2.77
N LYS A 8 23.39 -19.37 1.73
CA LYS A 8 23.59 -17.91 1.80
C LYS A 8 22.59 -17.34 2.80
N THR A 9 23.04 -17.11 4.02
CA THR A 9 22.33 -16.25 4.96
C THR A 9 22.19 -14.87 4.34
N SER A 10 20.98 -14.52 3.91
CA SER A 10 20.63 -13.15 3.53
C SER A 10 20.76 -12.29 4.78
N GLN A 11 21.90 -11.61 4.93
CA GLN A 11 22.03 -10.56 5.94
C GLN A 11 21.08 -9.45 5.53
N HIS A 12 19.94 -9.35 6.21
CA HIS A 12 19.02 -8.24 6.06
C HIS A 12 19.73 -7.00 6.61
N ARG A 13 20.48 -6.31 5.73
CA ARG A 13 21.20 -5.09 6.07
C ARG A 13 20.15 -4.02 6.36
N PHE A 14 20.02 -3.63 7.63
CA PHE A 14 19.19 -2.50 8.00
C PHE A 14 19.85 -1.23 7.44
N THR A 15 19.10 -0.41 6.69
CA THR A 15 19.63 0.85 6.17
C THR A 15 19.55 1.87 7.30
N PRO A 16 20.66 2.48 7.75
CA PRO A 16 20.63 3.45 8.85
C PRO A 16 19.74 4.64 8.49
N PRO A 17 18.99 5.23 9.45
CA PRO A 17 18.16 6.40 9.20
C PRO A 17 18.94 7.58 8.60
N SER A 18 20.21 7.75 8.99
CA SER A 18 21.09 8.78 8.43
C SER A 18 21.35 8.58 6.93
N THR A 19 21.49 7.34 6.47
CA THR A 19 21.65 7.02 5.04
C THR A 19 20.37 7.32 4.26
N ILE A 20 19.21 7.05 4.85
CA ILE A 20 17.91 7.37 4.25
C ILE A 20 17.75 8.90 4.14
N GLN A 21 18.13 9.64 5.17
CA GLN A 21 18.09 11.10 5.16
C GLN A 21 18.99 11.68 4.05
N THR A 22 20.23 11.19 3.94
CA THR A 22 21.13 11.61 2.85
C THR A 22 20.51 11.35 1.48
N ALA A 23 19.87 10.19 1.27
CA ALA A 23 19.19 9.90 0.01
C ALA A 23 18.01 10.86 -0.26
N ILE A 24 17.24 11.23 0.77
CA ILE A 24 16.16 12.22 0.66
C ILE A 24 16.71 13.60 0.25
N ASP A 25 17.84 14.02 0.85
CA ASP A 25 18.47 15.30 0.55
C ASP A 25 19.00 15.33 -0.90
N GLU A 26 19.70 14.27 -1.33
CA GLU A 26 20.20 14.13 -2.70
C GLU A 26 19.06 14.10 -3.73
N LEU A 27 17.99 13.36 -3.45
CA LEU A 27 16.82 13.31 -4.32
C LEU A 27 16.09 14.65 -4.37
N THR A 28 16.10 15.42 -3.28
CA THR A 28 15.55 16.77 -3.25
C THR A 28 16.35 17.70 -4.15
N SER A 29 17.67 17.73 -4.03
CA SER A 29 18.53 18.51 -4.94
C SER A 29 18.37 18.08 -6.40
N LEU A 30 18.17 16.79 -6.66
CA LEU A 30 17.93 16.27 -8.00
C LEU A 30 16.58 16.74 -8.59
N ILE A 31 15.53 16.80 -7.77
CA ILE A 31 14.22 17.33 -8.15
C ILE A 31 14.31 18.83 -8.45
N GLU A 32 15.04 19.59 -7.62
CA GLU A 32 15.26 21.02 -7.84
C GLU A 32 16.01 21.30 -9.15
N ALA A 33 17.03 20.50 -9.45
CA ALA A 33 17.81 20.62 -10.68
C ALA A 33 17.05 20.13 -11.92
N HIS A 34 16.20 19.10 -11.76
CA HIS A 34 15.47 18.45 -12.86
C HIS A 34 13.99 18.20 -12.49
N PRO A 35 13.13 19.24 -12.47
CA PRO A 35 11.74 19.11 -12.04
C PRO A 35 10.87 18.20 -12.90
N ALA A 36 11.31 17.89 -14.13
CA ALA A 36 10.62 16.98 -15.04
C ALA A 36 11.13 15.53 -14.93
N TYR A 37 11.90 15.17 -13.89
CA TYR A 37 12.47 13.83 -13.73
C TYR A 37 11.61 12.95 -12.79
N PRO A 38 10.66 12.15 -13.32
CA PRO A 38 9.64 11.46 -12.51
C PRO A 38 10.21 10.41 -11.55
N SER A 39 11.33 9.76 -11.90
CA SER A 39 11.95 8.76 -11.04
C SER A 39 12.46 9.35 -9.72
N ALA A 40 12.88 10.62 -9.72
CA ALA A 40 13.38 11.27 -8.51
C ALA A 40 12.27 11.41 -7.45
N TYR A 41 11.08 11.85 -7.86
CA TYR A 41 9.90 11.91 -7.00
C TYR A 41 9.51 10.53 -6.47
N ASN A 42 9.43 9.51 -7.34
CA ASN A 42 9.07 8.16 -6.93
C ASN A 42 10.07 7.58 -5.90
N ASN A 43 11.36 7.79 -6.13
CA ASN A 43 12.41 7.34 -5.22
C ASN A 43 12.38 8.12 -3.89
N ARG A 44 12.10 9.43 -3.92
CA ARG A 44 12.05 10.25 -2.71
C ARG A 44 10.87 9.84 -1.84
N ALA A 45 9.70 9.64 -2.44
CA ALA A 45 8.54 9.06 -1.76
C ALA A 45 8.90 7.72 -1.08
N GLN A 46 9.56 6.81 -1.79
CA GLN A 46 9.99 5.54 -1.20
C GLN A 46 10.97 5.71 -0.04
N ALA A 47 11.94 6.62 -0.13
CA ALA A 47 12.89 6.90 0.94
C ALA A 47 12.19 7.46 2.19
N LEU A 48 11.26 8.40 2.00
CA LEU A 48 10.43 8.95 3.08
C LEU A 48 9.56 7.87 3.74
N ARG A 49 8.98 6.96 2.95
CA ARG A 49 8.24 5.80 3.49
C ARG A 49 9.11 4.89 4.36
N LEU A 50 10.37 4.67 3.95
CA LEU A 50 11.32 3.88 4.75
C LEU A 50 11.68 4.57 6.07
N LEU A 51 11.75 5.91 6.07
CA LEU A 51 12.03 6.69 7.27
C LEU A 51 10.86 6.65 8.28
N HIS A 52 9.62 6.70 7.79
CA HIS A 52 8.41 6.71 8.62
C HIS A 52 7.98 5.31 9.11
N GLY A 53 8.30 4.25 8.36
CA GLY A 53 8.00 2.88 8.77
C GLY A 53 6.50 2.58 8.93
N SER A 54 6.13 1.92 10.04
CA SER A 54 4.76 1.45 10.33
C SER A 54 3.78 2.55 10.73
N ASP A 55 4.28 3.72 11.13
CA ASP A 55 3.45 4.81 11.66
C ASP A 55 2.90 5.71 10.54
N LEU A 56 3.12 5.29 9.28
CA LEU A 56 2.80 6.07 8.10
C LEU A 56 1.30 6.02 7.76
N THR A 57 0.60 7.10 8.07
CA THR A 57 -0.77 7.37 7.58
C THR A 57 -0.75 8.42 6.46
N VAL A 58 -1.85 8.57 5.71
CA VAL A 58 -1.99 9.64 4.71
C VAL A 58 -1.75 11.02 5.34
N ALA A 59 -2.14 11.24 6.60
CA ALA A 59 -1.85 12.49 7.30
C ALA A 59 -0.34 12.75 7.40
N SER A 60 0.40 11.82 7.98
CA SER A 60 1.87 11.90 8.05
C SER A 60 2.54 11.90 6.67
N ALA A 61 1.95 11.25 5.67
CA ALA A 61 2.47 11.18 4.32
C ALA A 61 2.32 12.52 3.58
N ASN A 62 1.26 13.27 3.86
CA ASN A 62 1.07 14.62 3.34
C ASN A 62 2.01 15.62 4.01
N GLU A 63 2.26 15.47 5.31
CA GLU A 63 3.27 16.27 6.03
C GLU A 63 4.68 16.05 5.45
N SER A 64 5.00 14.81 5.05
CA SER A 64 6.33 14.45 4.55
C SER A 64 6.45 14.36 3.03
N ALA A 65 5.65 15.10 2.25
CA ALA A 65 5.72 15.17 0.78
C ALA A 65 5.51 13.86 0.00
N ILE A 66 5.30 12.70 0.64
CA ILE A 66 5.15 11.39 -0.01
C ILE A 66 4.02 11.41 -1.03
N MET A 67 2.82 11.87 -0.64
CA MET A 67 1.66 11.87 -1.54
C MET A 67 1.82 12.86 -2.69
N THR A 68 2.46 14.00 -2.43
CA THR A 68 2.78 15.02 -3.45
C THR A 68 3.76 14.46 -4.48
N ASP A 69 4.83 13.80 -4.04
CA ASP A 69 5.82 13.20 -4.91
C ASP A 69 5.23 12.08 -5.77
N LEU A 70 4.42 11.20 -5.18
CA LEU A 70 3.76 10.14 -5.93
C LEU A 70 2.77 10.70 -6.97
N ALA A 71 2.02 11.74 -6.60
CA ALA A 71 1.12 12.42 -7.54
C ALA A 71 1.88 13.07 -8.70
N GLU A 72 3.02 13.71 -8.41
CA GLU A 72 3.85 14.38 -9.42
C GLU A 72 4.54 13.37 -10.35
N ALA A 73 5.04 12.25 -9.82
CA ALA A 73 5.57 11.15 -10.63
C ALA A 73 4.52 10.59 -11.58
N ILE A 74 3.28 10.38 -11.10
CA ILE A 74 2.16 9.92 -11.92
C ILE A 74 1.83 10.96 -13.00
N ARG A 75 1.77 12.25 -12.64
CA ARG A 75 1.49 13.35 -13.56
C ARG A 75 2.52 13.43 -14.69
N LEU A 76 3.81 13.36 -14.37
CA LEU A 76 4.91 13.41 -15.33
C LEU A 76 4.99 12.18 -16.25
N CYS A 77 4.45 11.04 -15.82
CA CYS A 77 4.38 9.82 -16.62
C CYS A 77 3.04 9.63 -17.37
N THR A 78 2.11 10.60 -17.26
CA THR A 78 0.79 10.55 -17.89
C THR A 78 0.62 11.70 -18.91
N PRO A 79 0.38 11.43 -20.20
CA PRO A 79 0.22 10.10 -20.81
C PRO A 79 1.54 9.32 -20.89
N THR A 80 1.43 7.99 -20.83
CA THR A 80 2.58 7.09 -20.90
C THR A 80 3.02 6.90 -22.35
N THR A 81 4.32 7.11 -22.60
CA THR A 81 4.93 7.00 -23.94
C THR A 81 6.04 5.96 -24.00
N THR A 82 6.59 5.55 -22.86
CA THR A 82 7.73 4.62 -22.78
C THR A 82 7.50 3.53 -21.73
N GLY A 83 8.19 2.39 -21.87
CA GLY A 83 8.17 1.33 -20.86
C GLY A 83 8.75 1.76 -19.51
N LEU A 84 9.70 2.70 -19.50
CA LEU A 84 10.23 3.26 -18.25
C LEU A 84 9.17 4.05 -17.49
N GLN A 85 8.37 4.88 -18.19
CA GLN A 85 7.25 5.59 -17.58
C GLN A 85 6.19 4.62 -17.04
N ALA A 86 5.92 3.51 -17.73
CA ALA A 86 5.03 2.46 -17.24
C ALA A 86 5.54 1.84 -15.93
N ASP A 87 6.83 1.50 -15.83
CA ASP A 87 7.44 0.98 -14.60
C ASP A 87 7.37 1.99 -13.44
N ILE A 88 7.60 3.28 -13.72
CA ILE A 88 7.45 4.34 -12.73
C ILE A 88 6.00 4.44 -12.26
N LEU A 89 5.02 4.39 -13.16
CA LEU A 89 3.60 4.40 -12.82
C LEU A 89 3.23 3.19 -11.95
N ALA A 90 3.67 1.99 -12.34
CA ALA A 90 3.44 0.77 -11.57
C ALA A 90 3.90 0.94 -10.11
N LYS A 91 5.13 1.45 -9.92
CA LYS A 91 5.70 1.71 -8.59
C LYS A 91 4.99 2.81 -7.83
N ALA A 92 4.65 3.93 -8.50
CA ALA A 92 4.03 5.07 -7.85
C ALA A 92 2.61 4.74 -7.36
N TYR A 93 1.80 4.09 -8.20
CA TYR A 93 0.47 3.61 -7.80
C TYR A 93 0.56 2.56 -6.68
N THR A 94 1.51 1.62 -6.76
CA THR A 94 1.70 0.63 -5.69
C THR A 94 2.04 1.29 -4.35
N GLN A 95 2.93 2.27 -4.35
CA GLN A 95 3.30 2.99 -3.13
C GLN A 95 2.14 3.79 -2.56
N ARG A 96 1.38 4.51 -3.41
CA ARG A 96 0.24 5.31 -2.98
C ARG A 96 -0.89 4.43 -2.43
N GLY A 97 -1.18 3.31 -3.09
CA GLY A 97 -2.11 2.30 -2.62
C GLY A 97 -1.70 1.71 -1.26
N ALA A 98 -0.41 1.47 -1.03
CA ALA A 98 0.08 0.98 0.26
C ALA A 98 -0.11 1.99 1.40
N VAL A 99 0.10 3.29 1.16
CA VAL A 99 -0.13 4.35 2.15
C VAL A 99 -1.63 4.46 2.50
N LEU A 100 -2.48 4.40 1.48
CA LEU A 100 -3.93 4.43 1.66
C LEU A 100 -4.43 3.20 2.44
N LEU A 101 -3.95 2.01 2.09
CA LEU A 101 -4.30 0.78 2.81
C LEU A 101 -3.87 0.81 4.27
N LEU A 102 -2.62 1.23 4.55
CA LEU A 102 -2.15 1.35 5.92
C LEU A 102 -3.05 2.33 6.71
N THR A 103 -3.43 3.44 6.08
CA THR A 103 -4.35 4.41 6.67
C THR A 103 -5.71 3.81 6.99
N SER A 104 -6.35 3.10 6.06
CA SER A 104 -7.66 2.48 6.33
C SER A 104 -7.57 1.42 7.43
N THR A 105 -6.47 0.64 7.48
CA THR A 105 -6.25 -0.34 8.55
C THR A 105 -6.05 0.31 9.92
N THR A 106 -5.33 1.44 9.99
CA THR A 106 -5.17 2.21 11.22
C THR A 106 -6.49 2.81 11.67
N MET A 107 -7.28 3.38 10.76
CA MET A 107 -8.62 3.92 11.07
C MET A 107 -9.52 2.84 11.69
N ARG A 108 -9.56 1.64 11.09
CA ARG A 108 -10.37 0.53 11.59
C ARG A 108 -9.92 0.03 12.97
N THR A 109 -8.62 0.03 13.23
CA THR A 109 -8.04 -0.38 14.53
C THR A 109 -8.44 0.62 15.63
N LEU A 110 -8.39 1.92 15.33
CA LEU A 110 -8.81 2.97 16.26
C LEU A 110 -10.33 2.94 16.53
N GLU A 111 -11.15 2.61 15.53
CA GLU A 111 -12.60 2.42 15.70
C GLU A 111 -12.92 1.26 16.64
N THR A 112 -12.20 0.13 16.55
CA THR A 112 -12.44 -1.05 17.40
C THR A 112 -12.02 -0.83 18.86
N ASP A 113 -10.99 -0.02 19.11
CA ASP A 113 -10.53 0.28 20.47
C ASP A 113 -11.38 1.36 21.17
N SER A 114 -12.14 2.15 20.41
CA SER A 114 -12.89 3.32 20.90
C SER A 114 -14.30 3.02 21.41
N SER A 115 -14.56 1.83 21.97
CA SER A 115 -15.85 1.54 22.63
C SER A 115 -16.19 2.46 23.81
N LYS A 116 -15.27 3.37 24.25
CA LYS A 116 -15.55 4.48 25.17
C LYS A 116 -14.59 5.67 24.97
N SER A 117 -14.83 6.55 24.00
CA SER A 117 -14.72 8.01 24.17
C SER A 117 -15.09 8.70 22.86
N GLU A 118 -16.08 9.59 22.91
CA GLU A 118 -16.22 10.67 21.95
C GLU A 118 -14.89 11.43 21.88
N GLY A 119 -14.37 11.63 20.67
CA GLY A 119 -13.04 12.21 20.48
C GLY A 119 -12.67 12.30 19.02
N ALA A 120 -13.30 13.24 18.31
CA ALA A 120 -12.92 13.68 16.98
C ALA A 120 -11.43 14.03 16.93
N VAL A 121 -10.60 13.11 16.44
CA VAL A 121 -9.19 13.36 16.17
C VAL A 121 -8.82 12.68 14.85
N GLN A 122 -8.29 13.51 13.94
CA GLN A 122 -7.74 13.17 12.62
C GLN A 122 -8.70 12.90 11.45
N VAL A 123 -9.74 13.73 11.31
CA VAL A 123 -10.38 13.98 9.99
C VAL A 123 -9.99 15.36 9.48
N GLN A 124 -8.80 15.51 8.91
CA GLN A 124 -8.50 16.72 8.13
C GLN A 124 -7.59 16.50 6.91
N VAL A 125 -7.33 15.26 6.51
CA VAL A 125 -6.43 14.99 5.36
C VAL A 125 -7.13 14.27 4.20
N LEU A 126 -8.25 13.57 4.44
CA LEU A 126 -8.99 12.84 3.41
C LEU A 126 -10.41 13.36 3.16
N GLY A 127 -10.77 14.52 3.70
CA GLY A 127 -12.08 15.14 3.45
C GLY A 127 -13.27 14.33 3.98
N SER A 128 -13.19 13.84 5.21
CA SER A 128 -14.26 13.07 5.89
C SER A 128 -14.59 11.70 5.30
N LYS A 129 -13.64 11.08 4.61
CA LYS A 129 -13.78 9.69 4.13
C LYS A 129 -13.75 8.68 5.27
N SER A 130 -14.61 7.68 5.18
CA SER A 130 -14.64 6.47 6.02
C SER A 130 -13.47 5.53 5.70
N ALA A 131 -13.15 4.62 6.63
CA ALA A 131 -12.11 3.61 6.40
C ALA A 131 -12.34 2.79 5.11
N ASP A 132 -13.60 2.46 4.80
CA ASP A 132 -13.98 1.71 3.59
C ASP A 132 -13.74 2.52 2.32
N GLU A 133 -14.02 3.83 2.32
CA GLU A 133 -13.74 4.69 1.16
C GLU A 133 -12.24 4.82 0.91
N VAL A 134 -11.42 4.90 1.97
CA VAL A 134 -9.97 4.97 1.86
C VAL A 134 -9.39 3.63 1.37
N GLU A 135 -9.96 2.51 1.82
CA GLU A 135 -9.62 1.17 1.33
C GLU A 135 -9.97 1.00 -0.16
N GLU A 136 -11.11 1.54 -0.61
CA GLU A 136 -11.47 1.54 -2.03
C GLU A 136 -10.52 2.40 -2.87
N MET A 137 -10.07 3.54 -2.35
CA MET A 137 -9.02 4.34 -3.00
C MET A 137 -7.71 3.54 -3.12
N ALA A 138 -7.31 2.82 -2.07
CA ALA A 138 -6.14 1.95 -2.11
C ALA A 138 -6.28 0.86 -3.20
N ARG A 139 -7.47 0.24 -3.28
CA ARG A 139 -7.78 -0.78 -4.28
C ARG A 139 -7.73 -0.22 -5.71
N ALA A 140 -8.23 0.99 -5.92
CA ALA A 140 -8.13 1.66 -7.21
C ALA A 140 -6.68 1.89 -7.64
N ASP A 141 -5.82 2.30 -6.70
CA ASP A 141 -4.39 2.45 -6.94
C ASP A 141 -3.70 1.11 -7.24
N PHE A 142 -4.00 0.03 -6.52
CA PHE A 142 -3.45 -1.28 -6.85
C PHE A 142 -3.91 -1.78 -8.22
N ARG A 143 -5.13 -1.47 -8.63
CA ARG A 143 -5.61 -1.80 -9.98
C ARG A 143 -4.83 -1.07 -11.07
N GLU A 144 -4.56 0.22 -10.89
CA GLU A 144 -3.69 0.97 -11.82
C GLU A 144 -2.24 0.46 -11.77
N GLY A 145 -1.70 0.19 -10.59
CA GLY A 145 -0.36 -0.39 -10.45
C GLY A 145 -0.20 -1.71 -11.19
N LYS A 146 -1.22 -2.59 -11.10
CA LYS A 146 -1.30 -3.84 -11.85
C LYS A 146 -1.39 -3.61 -13.36
N ARG A 147 -2.21 -2.65 -13.81
CA ARG A 147 -2.36 -2.28 -15.23
C ARG A 147 -1.01 -1.93 -15.86
N TRP A 148 -0.11 -1.32 -15.10
CA TRP A 148 1.23 -0.95 -15.56
C TRP A 148 2.30 -2.02 -15.32
N GLY A 149 1.93 -3.21 -14.84
CA GLY A 149 2.84 -4.36 -14.68
C GLY A 149 3.44 -4.55 -13.29
N GLY A 150 2.94 -3.86 -12.26
CA GLY A 150 3.39 -4.05 -10.88
C GLY A 150 2.92 -5.38 -10.30
N GLU A 151 3.85 -6.29 -10.01
CA GLU A 151 3.55 -7.63 -9.45
C GLU A 151 2.86 -7.55 -8.08
N VAL A 152 3.44 -6.78 -7.15
CA VAL A 152 2.87 -6.56 -5.81
C VAL A 152 1.46 -5.95 -5.89
N ALA A 153 1.27 -4.95 -6.76
CA ALA A 153 -0.05 -4.38 -6.99
C ALA A 153 -1.04 -5.38 -7.58
N GLY A 154 -0.56 -6.26 -8.47
CA GLY A 154 -1.34 -7.37 -9.00
C GLY A 154 -1.86 -8.33 -7.93
N GLU A 155 -0.99 -8.73 -7.00
CA GLU A 155 -1.40 -9.55 -5.86
C GLU A 155 -2.40 -8.84 -4.96
N MET A 156 -2.16 -7.56 -4.66
CA MET A 156 -3.04 -6.78 -3.78
C MET A 156 -4.42 -6.52 -4.41
N ASP A 157 -4.49 -6.20 -5.72
CA ASP A 157 -5.75 -6.09 -6.46
C ASP A 157 -6.57 -7.39 -6.40
N VAL A 158 -5.89 -8.55 -6.51
CA VAL A 158 -6.55 -9.86 -6.37
C VAL A 158 -7.03 -10.11 -4.94
N LYS A 159 -6.23 -9.79 -3.93
CA LYS A 159 -6.58 -9.98 -2.49
C LYS A 159 -7.76 -9.09 -2.08
N MET A 160 -7.82 -7.87 -2.58
CA MET A 160 -8.85 -6.88 -2.26
C MET A 160 -10.09 -6.97 -3.15
N ASN A 161 -10.17 -7.95 -4.07
CA ASN A 161 -11.31 -8.07 -4.97
C ASN A 161 -12.59 -8.45 -4.20
N PRO A 162 -13.65 -7.63 -4.20
CA PRO A 162 -14.88 -7.90 -3.46
C PRO A 162 -15.57 -9.19 -3.91
N VAL A 163 -15.47 -9.53 -5.20
CA VAL A 163 -16.04 -10.78 -5.72
C VAL A 163 -15.34 -11.99 -5.10
N ARG A 164 -14.01 -11.95 -4.95
CA ARG A 164 -13.26 -13.03 -4.28
C ARG A 164 -13.70 -13.18 -2.83
N LYS A 165 -13.91 -12.08 -2.11
CA LYS A 165 -14.36 -12.08 -0.72
C LYS A 165 -15.75 -12.72 -0.58
N LEU A 166 -16.70 -12.26 -1.39
CA LEU A 166 -18.08 -12.75 -1.39
C LEU A 166 -18.18 -14.23 -1.82
N CYS A 167 -17.49 -14.63 -2.89
CA CYS A 167 -17.49 -16.03 -3.32
C CYS A 167 -16.91 -16.96 -2.24
N GLY A 168 -15.86 -16.52 -1.54
CA GLY A 168 -15.29 -17.29 -0.42
C GLY A 168 -16.25 -17.42 0.76
N GLU A 169 -17.02 -16.36 1.05
CA GLU A 169 -18.05 -16.36 2.09
C GLU A 169 -19.22 -17.29 1.74
N ILE A 170 -19.77 -17.19 0.52
CA ILE A 170 -20.84 -18.04 0.03
C ILE A 170 -20.43 -19.53 0.02
N VAL A 171 -19.22 -19.83 -0.45
CA VAL A 171 -18.72 -21.21 -0.46
C VAL A 171 -18.54 -21.75 0.95
N ARG A 172 -18.02 -20.92 1.87
CA ARG A 172 -17.87 -21.31 3.28
C ARG A 172 -19.23 -21.56 3.93
N GLU A 173 -20.21 -20.70 3.69
CA GLU A 173 -21.57 -20.84 4.19
C GLU A 173 -22.23 -22.12 3.65
N ALA A 174 -22.11 -22.39 2.35
CA ALA A 174 -22.61 -23.62 1.74
C ALA A 174 -21.94 -24.88 2.32
N MET A 175 -20.62 -24.88 2.50
CA MET A 175 -19.89 -25.99 3.13
C MET A 175 -20.32 -26.21 4.58
N VAL A 176 -20.50 -25.14 5.35
CA VAL A 176 -20.99 -25.22 6.73
C VAL A 176 -22.40 -25.80 6.77
N ARG A 177 -23.27 -25.40 5.85
CA ARG A 177 -24.62 -25.97 5.71
C ARG A 177 -24.57 -27.47 5.41
N ASP A 178 -23.78 -27.91 4.43
CA ASP A 178 -23.65 -29.32 4.06
C ASP A 178 -23.10 -30.18 5.22
N LEU A 179 -22.17 -29.65 6.01
CA LEU A 179 -21.64 -30.31 7.20
C LEU A 179 -22.68 -30.44 8.32
N ARG A 180 -23.60 -29.47 8.45
CA ARG A 180 -24.72 -29.56 9.39
C ARG A 180 -25.76 -30.58 8.90
N GLU A 181 -26.12 -30.56 7.62
CA GLU A 181 -27.07 -31.51 7.01
C GLU A 181 -26.58 -32.97 7.09
N SER A 182 -25.28 -33.20 6.98
CA SER A 182 -24.65 -34.52 7.14
C SER A 182 -24.45 -34.95 8.59
N GLY A 183 -24.80 -34.11 9.57
CA GLY A 183 -24.68 -34.40 11.01
C GLY A 183 -23.26 -34.33 11.56
N VAL A 184 -22.30 -33.80 10.80
CA VAL A 184 -20.91 -33.60 11.24
C VAL A 184 -20.80 -32.40 12.18
N LEU A 185 -21.60 -31.35 11.94
CA LEU A 185 -21.74 -30.19 12.81
C LEU A 185 -23.11 -30.18 13.50
N PRO A 186 -23.22 -29.65 14.73
CA PRO A 186 -24.51 -29.50 15.41
C PRO A 186 -25.44 -28.53 14.65
N ALA A 187 -26.75 -28.66 14.87
CA ALA A 187 -27.74 -27.70 14.36
C ALA A 187 -27.52 -26.31 14.99
N GLU A 188 -27.97 -25.24 14.31
CA GLU A 188 -28.00 -23.90 14.92
C GLU A 188 -29.09 -23.85 15.99
N ASP A 189 -28.78 -23.24 17.15
CA ASP A 189 -29.75 -22.93 18.20
C ASP A 189 -30.68 -21.77 17.79
#